data_AF-A0A924QN75-F1
#
_entry.id   AF-A0A924QN75-F1
#
_cell.length_a   1.000
_cell.length_b   1.000
_cell.length_c   1.000
_cell.angle_alpha   90.00
_cell.angle_beta   90.00
_cell.angle_gamma   90.00
#
_symmetry.space_group_name_H-M   'P 1'
#
loop_
_entity.id
_entity.type
_entity.pdbx_description
1 polymer ?
#
loop_
_entity_poly.entity_id
_entity_poly.type
_entity_poly.pdbx_seq_one_letter_code
_entity_poly.pdbx_strand_id
1 'polypeptide(L)' 'MSITKAQIIEAIQAMPQEEFNHIDEVLEEIILLEKIENGLKEMRAGNVVSEEEMDKIIASW' A
#
# COMPACT_ATOMS: atom_id res chain seq x y z
N MET A 1 9.19 9.11 3.75
CA MET A 1 9.43 8.88 2.31
C MET A 1 8.48 9.77 1.51
N SER A 2 8.79 10.08 0.24
CA SER A 2 7.97 10.94 -0.62
C SER A 2 7.39 10.14 -1.77
N ILE A 3 6.07 10.07 -1.85
CA ILE A 3 5.34 9.57 -3.03
C ILE A 3 5.77 10.40 -4.25
N THR A 4 6.05 9.74 -5.37
CA THR A 4 6.46 10.45 -6.59
C THR A 4 5.25 10.89 -7.40
N LYS A 5 5.38 12.01 -8.12
CA LYS A 5 4.33 12.51 -9.03
C LYS A 5 3.91 11.46 -10.07
N ALA A 6 4.85 10.63 -10.53
CA ALA A 6 4.59 9.59 -11.51
C ALA A 6 3.62 8.53 -10.98
N GLN A 7 3.85 8.03 -9.76
CA GLN A 7 2.99 7.04 -9.12
C GLN A 7 1.57 7.57 -8.88
N ILE A 8 1.43 8.85 -8.54
CA ILE A 8 0.10 9.49 -8.39
C ILE A 8 -0.66 9.48 -9.72
N ILE A 9 0.02 9.84 -10.82
CA ILE A 9 -0.61 9.88 -12.14
C ILE A 9 -1.00 8.46 -12.60
N GLU A 10 -0.12 7.48 -12.38
CA GLU A 10 -0.35 6.09 -12.78
C GLU A 10 -1.54 5.48 -12.03
N ALA A 11 -1.67 5.75 -10.72
CA ALA A 11 -2.81 5.34 -9.91
C ALA A 11 -4.12 5.99 -10.41
N ILE A 12 -4.13 7.30 -10.64
CA ILE A 12 -5.31 8.01 -11.17
C ILE A 12 -5.73 7.44 -12.53
N GLN A 13 -4.78 7.08 -13.39
CA GLN A 13 -5.06 6.54 -14.73
C GLN A 13 -5.61 5.11 -14.69
N ALA A 14 -5.23 4.31 -13.70
CA ALA A 14 -5.71 2.94 -13.53
C ALA A 14 -7.12 2.86 -12.93
N MET A 15 -7.62 3.95 -12.36
CA MET A 15 -8.90 3.98 -11.63
C MET A 15 -10.12 4.07 -12.56
N PRO A 16 -11.15 3.24 -12.34
CA PRO A 16 -12.46 3.40 -12.95
C PRO A 16 -13.10 4.75 -12.57
N GLN A 17 -13.43 5.58 -13.55
CA GLN A 17 -14.02 6.91 -13.32
C GLN A 17 -15.37 6.88 -12.60
N GLU A 18 -16.11 5.77 -12.69
CA GLU A 18 -17.43 5.64 -12.06
C GLU A 18 -17.33 5.24 -10.57
N GLU A 19 -16.22 4.60 -10.18
CA GLU A 19 -16.00 4.08 -8.82
C GLU A 19 -15.19 5.03 -7.94
N PHE A 20 -14.26 5.79 -8.54
CA PHE A 20 -13.35 6.69 -7.82
C PHE A 20 -13.76 8.15 -8.03
N ASN A 21 -14.79 8.58 -7.31
CA ASN A 21 -15.38 9.91 -7.45
C ASN A 21 -14.76 10.93 -6.49
N HIS A 22 -14.05 10.46 -5.44
CA HIS A 22 -13.46 11.31 -4.42
C HIS A 22 -11.95 11.14 -4.34
N ILE A 23 -11.24 12.25 -4.11
CA ILE A 23 -9.78 12.25 -4.02
C ILE A 23 -9.26 11.39 -2.86
N ASP A 24 -10.04 11.21 -1.80
CA ASP A 24 -9.66 10.41 -0.64
C ASP A 24 -9.53 8.91 -1.01
N GLU A 25 -10.42 8.42 -1.86
CA GLU A 25 -10.39 7.04 -2.39
C GLU A 25 -9.13 6.80 -3.24
N VAL A 26 -8.75 7.80 -4.03
CA VAL A 26 -7.52 7.78 -4.83
C VAL A 26 -6.28 7.71 -3.95
N LEU A 27 -6.27 8.48 -2.86
CA LEU A 27 -5.16 8.51 -1.91
C LEU A 27 -5.02 7.19 -1.16
N GLU A 28 -6.13 6.57 -0.77
CA GLU A 28 -6.14 5.25 -0.13
C GLU A 28 -5.50 4.17 -1.02
N GLU A 29 -5.85 4.15 -2.31
CA GLU A 29 -5.29 3.19 -3.26
C GLU A 29 -3.78 3.40 -3.47
N ILE A 30 -3.33 4.66 -3.56
CA ILE A 30 -1.90 4.97 -3.65
C ILE A 30 -1.15 4.44 -2.42
N ILE A 31 -1.71 4.64 -1.23
CA ILE A 31 -1.12 4.14 0.02
C ILE A 31 -1.10 2.61 0.03
N LEU A 32 -2.15 1.95 -0.46
CA LEU A 32 -2.24 0.50 -0.56
C LEU A 32 -1.17 -0.06 -1.50
N LEU A 33 -1.03 0.51 -2.70
CA LEU A 33 0.00 0.12 -3.67
C LEU A 33 1.40 0.27 -3.08
N GLU A 34 1.68 1.36 -2.37
CA GLU A 34 2.96 1.56 -1.69
C GLU A 34 3.21 0.49 -0.61
N LYS A 35 2.20 0.16 0.20
CA LYS A 35 2.31 -0.90 1.22
C LYS A 35 2.59 -2.26 0.59
N ILE A 36 1.94 -2.59 -0.53
CA ILE A 36 2.17 -3.83 -1.27
C ILE A 36 3.60 -3.88 -1.79
N GLU A 37 4.09 -2.81 -2.44
CA GLU A 37 5.46 -2.77 -2.93
C GLU A 37 6.49 -2.94 -1.81
N ASN A 38 6.26 -2.29 -0.66
CA ASN A 38 7.13 -2.41 0.49
C ASN A 38 7.10 -3.83 1.07
N GLY A 39 5.92 -4.44 1.21
CA GLY A 39 5.79 -5.82 1.64
C GLY A 39 6.50 -6.81 0.70
N LEU A 40 6.41 -6.61 -0.62
CA LEU A 40 7.13 -7.41 -1.60
C LEU A 40 8.65 -7.26 -1.49
N LYS A 41 9.15 -6.04 -1.20
CA LYS A 41 10.59 -5.81 -0.95
C LYS A 41 11.06 -6.52 0.32
N GLU A 42 10.31 -6.41 1.41
CA GLU A 42 10.59 -7.07 2.69
C GLU A 42 10.62 -8.60 2.52
N MET A 43 9.62 -9.17 1.84
CA MET A 43 9.56 -10.60 1.54
C MET A 43 10.79 -11.07 0.75
N ARG A 44 11.21 -10.33 -0.28
CA ARG A 44 12.41 -10.65 -1.07
C ARG A 44 13.70 -10.54 -0.27
N ALA A 45 13.75 -9.64 0.72
CA ALA A 45 14.88 -9.49 1.63
C ALA A 45 14.92 -10.56 2.74
N GLY A 46 13.86 -11.37 2.89
CA GLY A 46 13.71 -12.31 3.99
C GLY A 46 13.26 -11.67 5.30
N ASN A 47 12.84 -10.39 5.27
CA ASN A 47 12.28 -9.68 6.42
C ASN A 47 10.81 -10.09 6.59
N VAL A 48 10.58 -11.32 7.05
CA VAL A 48 9.24 -11.85 7.30
C VAL A 48 9.15 -12.30 8.75
N VAL A 49 7.95 -12.19 9.33
CA VAL A 49 7.65 -12.65 10.68
C VAL A 49 6.81 -13.92 10.62
N SER A 50 6.92 -14.75 11.64
CA SER A 50 6.04 -15.91 11.83
C SER A 50 4.62 -15.47 12.22
N GLU A 51 3.67 -16.40 12.12
CA GLU A 51 2.28 -16.17 12.52
C GLU A 51 2.15 -15.78 14.01
N GLU A 52 2.87 -16.46 14.91
CA GLU A 52 2.88 -16.11 16.35
C GLU A 52 3.45 -14.72 16.63
N GLU A 53 4.42 -14.26 15.83
CA GLU A 53 4.96 -12.91 15.94
C GLU A 53 3.97 -11.88 15.40
N MET A 54 3.27 -12.19 14.31
CA MET A 54 2.21 -11.36 13.75
C MET A 54 1.08 -11.13 14.76
N ASP A 55 0.64 -12.18 15.46
CA ASP A 55 -0.41 -12.07 16.49
C ASP A 55 -0.03 -11.07 17.60
N LYS A 56 1.24 -11.06 18.02
CA LYS A 56 1.75 -10.11 19.02
C LYS A 56 1.78 -8.68 18.49
N ILE A 57 2.12 -8.50 17.21
CA ILE A 57 2.12 -7.18 16.57
C ILE A 57 0.69 -6.63 16.49
N ILE A 58 -0.26 -7.44 16.01
CA ILE A 58 -1.68 -7.04 15.87
C ILE A 58 -2.27 -6.68 17.23
N ALA A 59 -1.95 -7.43 18.30
CA ALA A 59 -2.42 -7.13 19.65
C ALA A 59 -1.90 -5.80 20.23
N SER A 60 -0.90 -5.17 19.61
CA SER A 60 -0.31 -3.90 20.05
C SER A 60 -0.89 -2.65 19.37
N TRP A 61 -1.76 -2.83 18.37
CA TRP A 61 -2.43 -1.76 17.62
C TRP A 61 -3.74 -1.36 18.29
#